data_AF-A0A844GRA5-F1
#
_entry.id   AF-A0A844GRA5-F1
#
_cell.length_a   1.000
_cell.length_b   1.000
_cell.length_c   1.000
_cell.angle_alpha   90.00
_cell.angle_beta   90.00
_cell.angle_gamma   90.00
#
_symmetry.space_group_name_H-M   'P 1'
#
loop_
_entity.id
_entity.type
_entity.pdbx_description
1 polymer ?
#
loop_
_entity_poly.entity_id
_entity_poly.type
_entity_poly.pdbx_seq_one_letter_code
_entity_poly.pdbx_strand_id
1 'polypeptide(L)' 'MKMIPVNSTAISAIGYEPMTKTMNVKFRNNNRIYTFCGVPSFIFDDFISANSKGQYYDQHIRDRYRC' A
#
# COMPACT_ATOMS: atom_id res chain seq x y z
N MET A 1 13.73 4.64 2.15
CA MET A 1 12.26 4.50 2.10
C MET A 1 11.67 4.60 3.49
N LYS A 2 10.64 5.45 3.71
CA LYS A 2 10.00 5.65 5.01
C LYS A 2 8.62 4.99 4.99
N MET A 3 8.36 4.06 5.91
CA MET A 3 7.02 3.47 6.06
C MET A 3 6.16 4.38 6.95
N ILE A 4 4.95 4.67 6.52
CA ILE A 4 3.96 5.46 7.25
C ILE A 4 3.00 4.50 7.94
N PRO A 5 2.90 4.51 9.29
CA PRO A 5 1.91 3.70 9.99
C PRO A 5 0.50 4.19 9.67
N VAL A 6 -0.43 3.26 9.45
CA VAL A 6 -1.83 3.58 9.15
C VAL A 6 -2.77 2.91 10.13
N ASN A 7 -3.90 3.57 10.39
CA ASN A 7 -4.97 2.98 11.18
C ASN A 7 -5.83 2.08 10.28
N SER A 8 -5.58 0.77 10.33
CA SER A 8 -6.34 -0.25 9.62
C SER A 8 -6.24 -1.57 10.38
N THR A 9 -7.29 -2.38 10.29
CA THR A 9 -7.33 -3.73 10.87
C THR A 9 -6.46 -4.71 10.09
N ALA A 10 -6.32 -4.52 8.77
CA ALA A 10 -5.57 -5.41 7.89
C ALA A 10 -4.13 -4.94 7.63
N ILE A 11 -3.89 -3.62 7.64
CA ILE A 11 -2.62 -3.01 7.24
C ILE A 11 -2.03 -2.23 8.41
N SER A 12 -0.73 -2.38 8.63
CA SER A 12 0.00 -1.71 9.71
C SER A 12 0.73 -0.46 9.22
N ALA A 13 1.36 -0.55 8.05
CA ALA A 13 2.12 0.55 7.47
C ALA A 13 2.18 0.45 5.95
N ILE A 14 2.35 1.60 5.30
CA ILE A 14 2.47 1.73 3.85
C ILE A 14 3.67 2.62 3.55
N GLY A 15 4.55 2.20 2.66
CA GLY A 15 5.66 2.99 2.14
C GLY A 15 5.52 3.19 0.64
N TYR A 16 5.97 4.33 0.12
CA TYR A 16 5.96 4.60 -1.31
C TYR A 16 7.24 5.34 -1.73
N GLU A 17 7.78 4.94 -2.87
CA GLU A 17 9.00 5.49 -3.47
C GLU A 17 8.62 6.08 -4.84
N PRO A 18 8.52 7.41 -4.97
CA PRO A 18 8.09 8.05 -6.21
C PRO A 18 9.07 7.85 -7.37
N MET A 19 10.39 7.76 -7.07
CA MET A 19 11.42 7.61 -8.10
C MET A 19 11.30 6.29 -8.84
N THR A 20 10.98 5.21 -8.13
CA THR A 20 10.87 3.86 -8.69
C THR A 20 9.42 3.42 -8.87
N LYS A 21 8.45 4.26 -8.51
CA LYS A 21 7.01 3.94 -8.48
C LYS A 21 6.73 2.64 -7.71
N THR A 22 7.43 2.48 -6.60
CA THR A 22 7.37 1.25 -5.79
C THR A 22 6.60 1.51 -4.51
N MET A 23 5.56 0.72 -4.27
CA MET A 23 4.74 0.77 -3.06
C MET A 23 4.98 -0.48 -2.22
N ASN A 24 5.18 -0.30 -0.92
CA ASN A 24 5.38 -1.37 0.05
C ASN A 24 4.22 -1.37 1.04
N VAL A 25 3.53 -2.48 1.20
CA VAL A 25 2.37 -2.61 2.09
C VAL A 25 2.67 -3.65 3.14
N LYS A 26 2.62 -3.26 4.41
CA LYS A 26 2.86 -4.14 5.55
C LYS A 26 1.55 -4.60 6.16
N PHE A 27 1.23 -5.88 6.03
CA PHE A 27 0.00 -6.45 6.57
C PHE A 27 0.15 -6.83 8.04
N ARG A 28 -0.92 -6.65 8.81
CA ARG A 28 -0.96 -7.00 10.25
C ARG A 28 -1.07 -8.50 10.48
N ASN A 29 -1.74 -9.21 9.58
CA ASN A 29 -2.04 -10.64 9.74
C ASN A 29 -0.78 -11.52 9.84
N ASN A 30 0.25 -11.23 9.06
CA ASN A 30 1.47 -12.03 8.97
C ASN A 30 2.75 -11.20 9.14
N ASN A 31 2.60 -9.90 9.44
CA ASN A 31 3.69 -8.93 9.54
C ASN A 31 4.60 -8.87 8.29
N ARG A 32 4.13 -9.40 7.15
CA ARG A 32 4.88 -9.41 5.88
C ARG A 32 4.68 -8.11 5.13
N ILE A 33 5.72 -7.73 4.40
CA ILE A 33 5.72 -6.60 3.49
C ILE A 33 5.55 -7.15 2.09
N TYR A 34 4.57 -6.60 1.36
CA TYR A 34 4.34 -6.88 -0.04
C TYR A 34 4.76 -5.67 -0.85
N THR A 35 5.51 -5.91 -1.92
CA THR A 35 6.06 -4.87 -2.79
C THR A 35 5.33 -4.88 -4.11
N PHE A 36 4.91 -3.69 -4.53
CA PHE A 36 4.20 -3.43 -5.77
C PHE A 36 4.97 -2.42 -6.59
N CYS A 37 5.10 -2.67 -7.89
CA CYS A 37 5.90 -1.85 -8.79
C CYS A 37 5.01 -1.22 -9.86
N GLY A 38 5.42 -0.05 -10.36
CA GLY A 38 4.64 0.71 -11.33
C GLY A 38 3.37 1.35 -10.76
N VAL A 39 3.28 1.47 -9.42
CA VAL A 39 2.13 2.09 -8.76
C VAL A 39 2.24 3.61 -8.93
N PRO A 40 1.25 4.30 -9.51
CA PRO A 40 1.26 5.74 -9.61
C PRO A 40 1.15 6.43 -8.23
N SER A 41 1.68 7.65 -8.10
CA SER A 41 1.64 8.40 -6.83
C SER A 41 0.21 8.70 -6.37
N PHE A 42 -0.70 9.01 -7.30
CA PHE A 42 -2.10 9.26 -6.97
C PHE A 42 -2.78 8.04 -6.31
N ILE A 43 -2.43 6.81 -6.72
CA ILE A 43 -2.95 5.59 -6.09
C ILE A 43 -2.48 5.50 -4.64
N PHE A 44 -1.22 5.89 -4.36
CA PHE A 44 -0.70 5.93 -3.01
C PHE A 44 -1.39 7.01 -2.15
N ASP A 45 -1.61 8.20 -2.71
CA ASP A 45 -2.29 9.29 -2.02
C ASP A 45 -3.75 8.92 -1.67
N ASP A 46 -4.46 8.33 -2.64
CA ASP A 46 -5.80 7.76 -2.44
C ASP A 46 -5.78 6.61 -1.43
N PHE A 47 -4.75 5.78 -1.44
CA PHE A 47 -4.62 4.69 -0.49
C PHE A 47 -4.44 5.21 0.95
N ILE A 48 -3.58 6.21 1.15
CA ILE A 48 -3.36 6.86 2.46
C ILE A 48 -4.61 7.60 2.94
N SER A 49 -5.41 8.18 2.05
CA SER A 49 -6.65 8.88 2.41
C SER A 49 -7.87 7.96 2.58
N ALA A 50 -7.86 6.74 2.02
CA ALA A 50 -9.01 5.84 2.06
C ALA A 50 -9.47 5.45 3.48
N ASN A 51 -10.78 5.53 3.75
CA ASN A 51 -11.34 5.15 5.06
C ASN A 51 -11.09 3.67 5.42
N SER A 52 -11.11 2.79 4.43
CA SER A 52 -10.81 1.36 4.60
C SER A 52 -9.63 0.96 3.71
N LYS A 53 -8.44 0.86 4.31
CA LYS A 53 -7.22 0.44 3.60
C LYS A 53 -7.36 -0.97 3.01
N GLY A 54 -7.98 -1.90 3.75
CA GLY A 54 -8.18 -3.26 3.26
C GLY A 54 -9.06 -3.29 2.00
N GLN A 55 -10.20 -2.59 2.03
CA GLN A 55 -11.10 -2.51 0.89
C GLN A 55 -10.47 -1.81 -0.31
N TYR A 56 -9.76 -0.69 -0.08
CA TYR A 56 -9.06 0.02 -1.14
C TYR A 56 -8.00 -0.88 -1.79
N TYR A 57 -7.23 -1.60 -0.98
CA TYR A 57 -6.27 -2.58 -1.45
C TYR A 57 -6.93 -3.64 -2.36
N ASP A 58 -8.01 -4.27 -1.91
CA ASP A 58 -8.70 -5.31 -2.69
C ASP A 58 -9.29 -4.78 -4.02
N GLN A 59 -9.74 -3.53 -4.05
CA GLN A 59 -10.37 -2.94 -5.25
C GLN A 59 -9.38 -2.36 -6.26
N HIS A 60 -8.31 -1.72 -5.79
CA HIS A 60 -7.45 -0.87 -6.61
C HIS A 60 -6.01 -1.38 -6.74
N ILE A 61 -5.54 -2.26 -5.84
CA ILE A 61 -4.14 -2.66 -5.77
C ILE A 61 -3.97 -4.15 -6.05
N ARG A 62 -4.79 -4.98 -5.38
CA ARG A 62 -4.79 -6.43 -5.49
C ARG A 62 -4.98 -6.84 -6.95
N ASP A 63 -4.09 -7.72 -7.41
CA ASP A 63 -4.04 -8.28 -8.77
C ASP A 63 -3.85 -7.26 -9.93
N ARG A 64 -3.72 -5.96 -9.63
CA ARG A 64 -3.46 -4.91 -10.64
C ARG A 64 -2.00 -4.52 -10.76
N TYR A 65 -1.25 -4.61 -9.66
CA TYR A 65 0.16 -4.31 -9.63
C TYR A 65 0.92 -5.56 -9.20
N ARG A 66 1.98 -5.87 -9.92
CA ARG A 66 2.95 -6.90 -9.57
C ARG A 66 4.35 -6.34 -9.74
N CYS A 67 5.15 -6.56 -8.71
CA CYS A 67 6.55 -6.91 -8.91
C CYS A 67 6.59 -8.46 -8.90
#